data_AF-A0A530M6X6-F1
#
_entry.id   AF-A0A530M6X6-F1
#
_cell.length_a   1.000
_cell.length_b   1.000
_cell.length_c   1.000
_cell.angle_alpha   90.00
_cell.angle_beta   90.00
_cell.angle_gamma   90.00
#
_symmetry.space_group_name_H-M   'P 1'
#
loop_
_entity.id
_entity.type
_entity.pdbx_description
1 polymer ?
#
loop_
_entity_poly.entity_id
_entity_poly.type
_entity_poly.pdbx_seq_one_letter_code
_entity_poly.pdbx_strand_id
1 'polypeptide(L)'
;IPEVARLASDVVVLAQGKVAACGPTGAIMQRLDLLPAEERGEGGAVLDTAVLRHDEVFGMTVLGSAAGDIRVPLLAVPVKTVSFDQANTGAGLPVEADG
;
A
#
# COMPACT_ATOMS: atom_id res chain seq x y z
N ILE A 1 -0.53 6.38 11.57
CA ILE A 1 -0.21 7.28 10.43
C ILE A 1 -0.96 6.97 9.10
N PRO A 2 -2.03 6.13 9.02
CA PRO A 2 -2.62 5.78 7.71
C PRO A 2 -3.23 6.96 6.96
N GLU A 3 -3.79 7.92 7.71
CA GLU A 3 -4.46 9.08 7.11
C GLU A 3 -3.49 10.02 6.37
N VAL A 4 -2.25 10.14 6.86
CA VAL A 4 -1.21 10.91 6.18
C VAL A 4 -0.80 10.22 4.88
N ALA A 5 -0.65 8.89 4.91
CA ALA A 5 -0.33 8.11 3.73
C ALA A 5 -1.42 8.21 2.65
N ARG A 6 -2.68 8.31 3.05
CA ARG A 6 -3.84 8.40 2.15
C ARG A 6 -4.04 9.78 1.52
N LEU A 7 -3.72 10.85 2.25
CA LEU A 7 -4.09 12.22 1.84
C LEU A 7 -2.93 13.05 1.30
N ALA A 8 -1.71 12.84 1.79
CA ALA A 8 -0.59 13.71 1.44
C ALA A 8 0.06 13.28 0.13
N SER A 9 0.39 14.24 -0.74
CA SER A 9 1.26 14.00 -1.90
C SER A 9 2.74 13.95 -1.48
N ASP A 10 3.11 14.78 -0.51
CA ASP A 10 4.49 14.97 -0.03
C ASP A 10 4.53 14.94 1.50
N VAL A 11 5.62 14.39 2.04
CA VAL A 11 5.88 14.33 3.48
C VAL A 11 7.23 14.95 3.80
N VAL A 12 7.30 15.66 4.91
CA VAL A 12 8.54 16.13 5.52
C VAL A 12 8.68 15.49 6.90
N VAL A 13 9.79 14.79 7.12
CA VAL A 13 10.13 14.18 8.41
C VAL A 13 11.01 15.14 9.19
N LEU A 14 10.56 15.51 10.39
CA LEU A 14 11.31 16.36 11.31
C LEU A 14 11.85 15.52 12.47
N ALA A 15 13.15 15.63 12.73
CA ALA A 15 13.80 15.02 13.87
C ALA A 15 14.68 16.07 14.56
N GLN A 16 14.51 16.22 15.89
CA GLN A 16 15.31 17.15 16.69
C GLN A 16 15.34 18.59 16.14
N GLY A 17 14.20 19.07 15.62
CA GLY A 17 14.07 20.40 15.04
C GLY A 17 14.75 20.59 13.67
N LYS A 18 15.15 19.51 13.00
CA LYS A 18 15.75 19.54 11.66
C LYS A 18 14.98 18.65 10.69
N VAL A 19 15.04 18.97 9.41
CA VAL A 19 14.50 18.10 8.35
C VAL A 19 15.41 16.90 8.19
N ALA A 20 14.88 15.71 8.46
CA ALA A 20 15.56 14.44 8.28
C ALA A 20 15.36 13.87 6.87
N ALA A 21 14.18 14.11 6.27
CA ALA A 21 13.86 13.75 4.89
C ALA A 21 12.67 14.55 4.36
N CYS A 22 12.57 14.71 3.04
CA CYS A 22 11.39 15.23 2.37
C CYS A 22 11.20 14.58 0.99
N GLY A 23 9.96 14.47 0.54
CA GLY A 23 9.63 13.97 -0.80
C GLY A 23 8.25 13.32 -0.87
N PRO A 24 7.97 12.58 -1.97
CA PRO A 24 6.68 11.94 -2.17
C PRO A 24 6.33 10.99 -1.03
N THR A 25 5.07 11.02 -0.59
CA THR A 25 4.58 10.25 0.56
C THR A 25 4.93 8.77 0.48
N GLY A 26 4.72 8.13 -0.68
CA GLY A 26 5.05 6.72 -0.87
C GLY A 26 6.54 6.42 -0.71
N ALA A 27 7.42 7.30 -1.18
CA ALA A 27 8.87 7.13 -1.05
C ALA A 27 9.34 7.32 0.40
N ILE A 28 8.71 8.23 1.15
CA ILE A 28 9.04 8.45 2.57
C ILE A 28 8.49 7.32 3.45
N MET A 29 7.26 6.86 3.22
CA MET A 29 6.63 5.78 4.02
C MET A 29 7.30 4.40 3.80
N GLN A 30 8.04 4.23 2.70
CA GLN A 30 8.87 3.05 2.44
C GLN A 30 10.18 3.02 3.26
N ARG A 31 10.57 4.15 3.87
CA ARG A 31 11.80 4.27 4.64
C ARG A 31 11.59 3.91 6.11
N LEU A 32 11.61 2.61 6.40
CA LEU A 32 11.52 2.08 7.77
C LEU A 32 12.63 2.57 8.72
N ASP A 33 13.74 3.07 8.16
CA ASP A 33 14.84 3.70 8.90
C ASP A 33 14.50 5.11 9.41
N LEU A 34 13.50 5.77 8.81
CA LEU A 34 13.00 7.08 9.24
C LEU A 34 11.90 7.00 10.29
N LEU A 35 11.26 5.84 10.45
CA LEU A 35 10.17 5.64 11.40
C LEU A 35 10.69 5.22 12.77
N PRO A 36 10.19 5.81 13.87
CA PRO A 36 10.38 5.29 15.23
C PRO A 36 10.00 3.81 15.33
N ALA A 37 10.61 3.08 16.26
CA ALA A 37 10.43 1.63 16.36
C ALA A 37 8.96 1.22 16.55
N GLU A 38 8.19 2.04 17.28
CA GLU A 38 6.78 1.86 17.59
C GLU A 38 5.88 2.11 16.37
N GLU A 39 6.38 2.84 15.37
CA GLU A 39 5.65 3.26 14.16
C GLU A 39 6.09 2.47 12.92
N ARG A 40 7.11 1.59 13.02
CA ARG A 40 7.57 0.78 11.88
C ARG A 40 6.51 -0.13 11.27
N GLY A 41 5.49 -0.51 12.05
CA GLY A 41 4.34 -1.27 11.55
C GLY A 41 3.47 -0.50 10.56
N GLU A 42 3.62 0.82 10.51
CA GLU A 42 2.90 1.71 9.60
C GLU A 42 3.71 2.03 8.33
N GLY A 43 5.01 1.72 8.35
CA GLY A 43 5.84 1.78 7.16
C GLY A 43 5.63 0.55 6.30
N GLY A 44 5.61 0.73 4.98
CA GLY A 44 5.27 -0.34 4.05
C GLY A 44 5.70 -0.02 2.63
N ALA A 45 5.57 -1.01 1.74
CA ALA A 45 5.82 -0.85 0.32
C ALA A 45 4.53 -0.93 -0.47
N VAL A 46 4.51 -0.25 -1.61
CA VAL A 46 3.44 -0.39 -2.60
C VAL A 46 3.85 -1.52 -3.54
N LEU A 47 2.98 -2.52 -3.69
CA LEU A 47 3.19 -3.61 -4.63
C LEU A 47 2.24 -3.46 -5.81
N ASP A 48 2.80 -3.33 -7.00
CA ASP A 48 2.05 -3.44 -8.24
C ASP A 48 1.76 -4.91 -8.53
N THR A 49 0.48 -5.24 -8.58
CA THR A 49 0.01 -6.60 -8.80
C THR A 49 -1.15 -6.64 -9.78
N ALA A 50 -1.56 -7.82 -10.21
CA ALA A 50 -2.83 -8.01 -10.91
C ALA A 50 -3.61 -9.15 -10.28
N VAL A 51 -4.92 -8.98 -10.09
CA VAL A 51 -5.81 -10.09 -9.77
C VAL A 51 -5.75 -11.07 -10.93
N LEU A 52 -5.26 -12.28 -10.67
CA LEU A 52 -5.19 -13.35 -11.65
C LEU A 52 -6.47 -14.19 -11.62
N ARG A 53 -6.97 -14.49 -10.42
CA ARG A 53 -8.20 -15.26 -10.21
C ARG A 53 -8.72 -15.12 -8.79
N HIS A 54 -9.98 -15.49 -8.60
CA HIS A 54 -10.55 -15.78 -7.29
C HIS A 54 -10.61 -17.30 -7.09
N ASP A 55 -10.27 -17.74 -5.89
CA ASP A 55 -10.38 -19.12 -5.44
C ASP A 55 -11.53 -19.19 -4.43
N GLU A 56 -12.73 -19.46 -4.94
CA GLU A 56 -13.96 -19.47 -4.13
C GLU A 56 -13.99 -20.63 -3.13
N VAL A 57 -13.27 -21.72 -3.41
CA VAL A 57 -13.21 -22.90 -2.52
C VAL A 57 -12.61 -22.52 -1.18
N PHE A 58 -11.59 -21.66 -1.19
CA PHE A 58 -10.89 -21.22 0.01
C PHE A 58 -11.22 -19.78 0.41
N GLY A 59 -12.08 -19.08 -0.35
CA GLY A 59 -12.42 -17.67 -0.10
C GLY A 59 -11.21 -16.75 -0.26
N MET A 60 -10.41 -16.94 -1.31
CA MET A 60 -9.16 -16.21 -1.54
C MET A 60 -9.13 -15.50 -2.90
N THR A 61 -8.31 -14.46 -3.03
CA THR A 61 -7.91 -13.85 -4.30
C THR A 61 -6.42 -14.06 -4.53
N VAL A 62 -6.06 -14.45 -5.75
CA VAL A 62 -4.66 -14.65 -6.15
C VAL A 62 -4.22 -13.46 -6.98
N LEU A 63 -3.15 -12.82 -6.52
CA LEU A 63 -2.53 -11.64 -7.11
C LEU A 63 -1.18 -12.04 -7.72
N GLY A 64 -0.92 -11.66 -8.97
CA GLY A 64 0.36 -11.85 -9.63
C GLY A 64 1.24 -10.62 -9.47
N SER A 65 2.51 -10.83 -9.14
CA SER A 65 3.54 -9.80 -9.09
C SER A 65 4.83 -10.29 -9.74
N ALA A 66 5.81 -9.40 -9.94
CA ALA A 66 7.15 -9.80 -10.39
C ALA A 66 7.86 -10.75 -9.41
N ALA A 67 7.46 -10.74 -8.12
CA ALA A 67 8.00 -11.63 -7.09
C ALA A 67 7.25 -12.97 -6.98
N GLY A 68 6.21 -13.19 -7.81
CA GLY A 68 5.35 -14.38 -7.79
C GLY A 68 3.94 -14.10 -7.28
N ASP A 69 3.21 -15.19 -6.98
CA ASP A 69 1.81 -15.15 -6.56
C ASP A 69 1.66 -14.81 -5.07
N ILE A 70 0.77 -13.87 -4.78
CA ILE A 70 0.36 -13.48 -3.43
C ILE A 70 -1.10 -13.88 -3.24
N ARG A 71 -1.43 -14.51 -2.10
CA ARG A 71 -2.81 -14.89 -1.75
C ARG A 71 -3.33 -13.99 -0.62
N VAL A 72 -4.48 -13.37 -0.86
CA VAL A 72 -5.18 -12.50 0.10
C VAL A 72 -6.62 -12.98 0.29
N PRO A 73 -7.32 -12.62 1.38
CA PRO A 73 -8.74 -12.88 1.53
C PRO A 73 -9.55 -12.40 0.31
N LEU A 74 -10.67 -13.05 0.01
CA LEU A 74 -11.49 -12.74 -1.16
C LEU A 74 -11.81 -11.25 -1.26
N LEU A 75 -11.36 -10.63 -2.35
CA LEU A 75 -11.61 -9.23 -2.66
C LEU A 75 -12.80 -9.14 -3.62
N ALA A 76 -13.72 -8.22 -3.34
CA ALA A 76 -14.84 -7.91 -4.23
C ALA A 76 -14.42 -6.98 -5.39
N VAL A 77 -13.44 -7.41 -6.17
CA VAL A 77 -12.87 -6.65 -7.30
C VAL A 77 -12.73 -7.54 -8.53
N PRO A 78 -12.91 -7.01 -9.75
CA PRO A 78 -12.73 -7.80 -10.96
C PRO A 78 -11.26 -8.20 -11.18
N VAL A 79 -11.05 -9.22 -12.01
CA VAL A 79 -9.73 -9.65 -12.48
C VAL A 79 -9.09 -8.53 -13.32
N LYS A 80 -8.18 -7.75 -12.71
CA LYS A 80 -7.43 -6.64 -13.34
C LYS A 80 -6.17 -6.29 -12.55
N THR A 81 -5.33 -5.42 -13.13
CA THR A 81 -4.21 -4.79 -12.41
C THR A 81 -4.72 -3.98 -11.22
N VAL A 82 -4.12 -4.19 -10.04
CA VAL A 82 -4.47 -3.56 -8.76
C VAL A 82 -3.18 -3.23 -7.99
N SER A 83 -3.08 -2.01 -7.48
CA SER A 83 -1.98 -1.60 -6.61
C SER A 83 -2.41 -1.75 -5.15
N PHE A 84 -1.58 -2.39 -4.33
CA PHE A 84 -1.84 -2.55 -2.89
C PHE A 84 -0.87 -1.71 -2.08
N ASP A 85 -1.44 -0.95 -1.15
CA ASP A 85 -0.72 -0.32 -0.04
C ASP A 85 -1.46 -0.58 1.29
N GLN A 86 -0.84 -0.19 2.40
CA GLN A 86 -1.44 -0.34 3.74
C GLN A 86 -2.75 0.46 3.89
N ALA A 87 -2.94 1.56 3.16
CA ALA A 87 -4.17 2.37 3.20
C ALA A 87 -5.35 1.67 2.49
N ASN A 88 -5.08 0.79 1.51
CA ASN A 88 -6.06 0.06 0.72
C ASN A 88 -6.34 -1.38 1.21
N THR A 89 -5.75 -1.78 2.33
CA THR A 89 -5.91 -3.15 2.86
C THR A 89 -7.32 -3.41 3.45
N GLY A 90 -8.12 -2.37 3.71
CA GLY A 90 -9.50 -2.50 4.19
C GLY A 90 -10.55 -2.19 3.13
N ALA A 91 -11.03 -3.20 2.39
CA ALA A 91 -12.27 -3.16 1.58
C ALA A 91 -12.55 -1.88 0.74
N GLY A 92 -11.52 -1.13 0.37
CA GLY A 92 -11.60 0.14 -0.33
C GLY A 92 -11.50 -0.08 -1.83
N LEU A 93 -12.63 0.06 -2.52
CA LEU A 93 -12.69 0.05 -3.99
C LEU A 93 -11.73 1.11 -4.56
N PRO A 94 -10.99 0.83 -5.65
CA PRO A 94 -10.32 1.88 -6.39
C PRO A 94 -11.39 2.82 -6.98
N VAL A 95 -11.27 4.12 -6.70
CA VAL A 95 -12.00 5.15 -7.45
C VAL A 95 -11.50 5.11 -8.88
N GLU A 96 -12.40 4.83 -9.82
CA GLU A 96 -12.15 4.94 -11.26
C GLU A 96 -11.69 6.37 -11.56
N ALA A 97 -10.44 6.50 -12.00
CA ALA A 97 -10.05 7.62 -12.84
C ALA A 97 -10.37 7.22 -14.28
N ASP A 98 -11.65 7.30 -14.63
CA ASP A 98 -12.07 7.34 -16.03
C ASP A 98 -11.60 8.67 -16.63
N GLY A 99 -11.00 8.55 -17.82
CA GLY A 99 -10.84 9.67 -18.75
C GLY A 99 -12.08 9.86 -19.59
#